data_AF-V6DG67-F1
#
_entry.id   AF-V6DG67-F1
#
_cell.length_a   1.000
_cell.length_b   1.000
_cell.length_c   1.000
_cell.angle_alpha   90.00
_cell.angle_beta   90.00
_cell.angle_gamma   90.00
#
_symmetry.space_group_name_H-M   'P 1'
#
loop_
_entity.id
_entity.type
_entity.pdbx_description
1 polymer ?
#
loop_
_entity_poly.entity_id
_entity_poly.type
_entity_poly.pdbx_seq_one_letter_code
_entity_poly.pdbx_strand_id
1 'polypeptide(L)'
;MSLLKNIIFDLHGVLFEYSSLSAVYFDENYKRVQPIDYGLDILKSCYLNGIEYDYKFYVCTNWDDSMLGYIKDNFQDIMQFFHGTVNSSEAKSKKPDHKIFFYLIDKYNLDPKECLLIDDQEKNIDTAKELGMTAIHAKDFNYINNELQRLNVFSKLL
;
A
#
# COMPACT_ATOMS: atom_id res chain seq x y z
N MET A 1 2.70 8.63 -21.89
CA MET A 1 1.60 8.05 -21.09
C MET A 1 2.18 6.95 -20.23
N SER A 2 1.83 6.92 -18.94
CA SER A 2 2.25 5.85 -18.03
C SER A 2 1.61 4.52 -18.46
N LEU A 3 2.36 3.42 -18.34
CA LEU A 3 1.84 2.05 -18.55
C LEU A 3 1.22 1.47 -17.27
N LEU A 4 1.26 2.21 -16.16
CA LEU A 4 0.75 1.76 -14.87
C LEU A 4 -0.78 1.65 -14.92
N LYS A 5 -1.30 0.56 -14.37
CA LYS A 5 -2.74 0.33 -14.15
C LYS A 5 -3.07 -0.05 -12.72
N ASN A 6 -2.08 -0.59 -11.99
CA ASN A 6 -2.29 -1.15 -10.66
C ASN A 6 -1.37 -0.45 -9.66
N ILE A 7 -1.94 0.13 -8.60
CA ILE A 7 -1.18 0.76 -7.52
C ILE A 7 -1.35 -0.07 -6.26
N ILE A 8 -0.24 -0.54 -5.71
CA ILE A 8 -0.17 -1.44 -4.56
C ILE A 8 0.43 -0.65 -3.40
N PHE A 9 -0.31 -0.55 -2.30
CA PHE A 9 0.14 0.11 -1.08
C PHE A 9 0.50 -0.91 0.00
N ASP A 10 1.56 -0.65 0.77
CA ASP A 10 1.64 -1.19 2.13
C ASP A 10 0.67 -0.45 3.06
N LEU A 11 0.35 -1.07 4.19
CA LEU A 11 -0.39 -0.43 5.28
C LEU A 11 0.57 0.26 6.25
N HIS A 12 1.37 -0.52 6.99
CA HIS A 12 2.26 0.03 8.01
C HIS A 12 3.36 0.89 7.39
N GLY A 13 3.60 2.07 7.95
CA GLY A 13 4.62 3.01 7.48
C GLY A 13 4.23 3.77 6.21
N VAL A 14 3.07 3.49 5.60
CA VAL A 14 2.58 4.18 4.40
C VAL A 14 1.20 4.80 4.63
N LEU A 15 0.20 4.00 5.00
CA LEU A 15 -1.17 4.47 5.25
C LEU A 15 -1.51 4.52 6.74
N PHE A 16 -0.85 3.69 7.54
CA PHE A 16 -1.07 3.57 8.98
C PHE A 16 0.25 3.46 9.73
N GLU A 17 0.25 3.91 10.97
CA GLU A 17 1.37 3.74 11.90
C GLU A 17 0.85 3.27 13.26
N TYR A 18 1.74 2.71 14.08
CA TYR A 18 1.41 2.45 15.48
C TYR A 18 1.34 3.77 16.25
N SER A 19 0.23 4.00 16.93
CA SER A 19 0.05 5.17 17.78
C SER A 19 0.96 5.06 19.01
N SER A 20 1.72 6.13 19.27
CA SER A 20 2.58 6.27 20.45
C SER A 20 1.82 6.77 21.68
N LEU A 21 0.51 7.05 21.56
CA LEU A 21 -0.33 7.51 22.66
C LEU A 21 -0.53 6.39 23.70
N SER A 22 0.40 6.32 24.66
CA SER A 22 0.30 5.56 25.89
C SER A 22 -0.70 6.24 26.84
N ALA A 23 -2.00 6.01 26.64
CA ALA A 23 -3.00 6.39 27.63
C ALA A 23 -4.10 5.33 27.74
N VAL A 24 -3.82 4.36 28.62
CA VAL A 24 -4.78 3.65 29.48
C VAL A 24 -5.94 2.95 28.76
N TYR A 25 -5.67 1.92 27.95
CA TYR A 25 -6.70 0.89 27.71
C TYR A 25 -6.03 -0.49 27.62
N PHE A 26 -6.39 -1.33 28.58
CA PHE A 26 -6.12 -2.77 28.60
C PHE A 26 -6.92 -3.43 27.48
N ASP A 27 -6.27 -3.63 26.34
CA ASP A 27 -6.50 -4.83 25.53
C ASP A 27 -5.10 -5.38 25.24
N GLU A 28 -4.86 -6.57 25.74
CA GLU A 28 -3.58 -7.25 25.89
C GLU A 28 -2.90 -7.57 24.54
N ASN A 29 -3.60 -7.36 23.41
CA ASN A 29 -3.15 -7.83 22.10
C ASN A 29 -3.07 -6.78 20.97
N TYR A 30 -3.57 -5.55 21.13
CA TYR A 30 -3.60 -4.60 20.01
C TYR A 30 -2.87 -3.29 20.30
N LYS A 31 -1.71 -3.12 19.64
CA LYS A 31 -1.13 -1.79 19.43
C LYS A 31 -2.17 -0.96 18.68
N ARG A 32 -2.60 0.18 19.23
CA ARG A 32 -3.48 1.10 18.49
C ARG A 32 -2.77 1.54 17.21
N VAL A 33 -3.49 1.51 16.10
CA VAL A 33 -3.03 2.02 14.81
C VAL A 33 -3.80 3.30 14.49
N GLN A 34 -3.14 4.24 13.84
CA GLN A 34 -3.75 5.49 13.39
C GLN A 34 -3.38 5.75 11.93
N PRO A 35 -4.26 6.40 11.14
CA PRO A 35 -3.92 6.78 9.77
C PRO A 35 -2.78 7.79 9.74
N ILE A 36 -2.00 7.75 8.66
CA ILE A 36 -0.97 8.73 8.35
C ILE A 36 -1.58 9.75 7.38
N ASP A 37 -1.78 10.99 7.83
CA ASP A 37 -2.48 12.04 7.05
C ASP A 37 -1.92 12.17 5.62
N TYR A 38 -0.60 12.29 5.49
CA TYR A 38 0.03 12.44 4.18
C TYR A 38 -0.10 11.19 3.30
N GLY A 39 -0.18 10.00 3.90
CA GLY A 39 -0.43 8.74 3.21
C GLY A 39 -1.84 8.69 2.62
N LEU A 40 -2.82 9.21 3.38
CA LEU A 40 -4.20 9.35 2.90
C LEU A 40 -4.32 10.37 1.78
N ASP A 41 -3.58 11.47 1.83
CA ASP A 41 -3.56 12.48 0.77
C ASP A 41 -2.98 11.92 -0.54
N ILE A 42 -1.93 11.09 -0.44
CA ILE A 42 -1.38 10.35 -1.58
C ILE A 42 -2.42 9.36 -2.14
N LEU A 43 -3.06 8.55 -1.30
CA LEU A 43 -4.10 7.61 -1.72
C LEU A 43 -5.23 8.32 -2.46
N LYS A 44 -5.78 9.40 -1.88
CA LYS A 44 -6.86 10.19 -2.48
C LYS A 44 -6.44 10.80 -3.82
N SER A 45 -5.23 11.36 -3.91
CA SER A 45 -4.73 11.97 -5.16
C SER A 45 -4.52 10.93 -6.26
N CYS A 46 -3.97 9.76 -5.92
CA CYS A 46 -3.87 8.64 -6.84
C CYS A 46 -5.25 8.16 -7.29
N TYR A 47 -6.21 8.05 -6.37
CA TYR A 47 -7.58 7.64 -6.69
C TYR A 47 -8.28 8.60 -7.64
N LEU A 48 -8.22 9.91 -7.37
CA LEU A 48 -8.86 10.93 -8.21
C LEU A 48 -8.32 10.91 -9.65
N ASN A 49 -7.02 10.74 -9.83
CA ASN A 49 -6.43 10.58 -11.16
C ASN A 49 -6.77 9.20 -11.76
N GLY A 50 -6.80 8.18 -10.91
CA GLY A 50 -7.22 6.83 -11.28
C GLY A 50 -8.64 6.74 -11.85
N ILE A 51 -9.52 7.71 -11.57
CA ILE A 51 -10.84 7.78 -12.23
C ILE A 51 -10.70 8.01 -13.74
N GLU A 52 -9.75 8.86 -14.16
CA GLU A 52 -9.51 9.15 -15.57
C GLU A 52 -8.72 8.01 -16.26
N TYR A 53 -7.75 7.43 -15.56
CA TYR A 53 -6.83 6.43 -16.11
C TYR A 53 -7.21 4.97 -15.78
N ASP A 54 -8.36 4.75 -15.15
CA ASP A 54 -8.89 3.45 -14.66
C ASP A 54 -7.88 2.65 -13.80
N TYR A 55 -7.23 3.32 -12.85
CA TYR A 55 -6.33 2.65 -11.92
C TYR A 55 -7.09 1.73 -10.96
N LYS A 56 -6.51 0.56 -10.72
CA LYS A 56 -6.93 -0.38 -9.68
C LYS A 56 -5.97 -0.31 -8.50
N PHE A 57 -6.52 -0.47 -7.31
CA PHE A 57 -5.81 -0.25 -6.06
C PHE A 57 -5.78 -1.53 -5.24
N TYR A 58 -4.62 -1.90 -4.73
CA TYR A 58 -4.43 -3.11 -3.93
C TYR A 58 -3.62 -2.84 -2.68
N VAL A 59 -3.77 -3.72 -1.68
CA VAL A 59 -2.92 -3.77 -0.50
C VAL A 59 -2.05 -5.01 -0.54
N CYS A 60 -0.76 -4.86 -0.23
CA CYS A 60 0.15 -5.97 0.07
C CYS A 60 0.88 -5.68 1.37
N THR A 61 0.52 -6.36 2.46
CA THR A 61 1.01 -6.04 3.80
C THR A 61 1.63 -7.23 4.54
N ASN A 62 2.60 -6.95 5.39
CA ASN A 62 3.17 -7.94 6.32
C ASN A 62 2.35 -8.13 7.61
N TRP A 63 1.29 -7.34 7.80
CA TRP A 63 0.30 -7.61 8.85
C TRP A 63 -0.40 -8.96 8.60
N ASP A 64 -0.96 -9.54 9.65
CA ASP A 64 -1.65 -10.83 9.61
C ASP A 64 -3.16 -10.64 9.45
N ASP A 65 -3.94 -11.72 9.56
CA ASP A 65 -5.41 -11.68 9.45
C ASP A 65 -6.07 -10.88 10.56
N SER A 66 -5.51 -10.96 11.77
CA SER A 66 -6.04 -10.24 12.94
C SER A 66 -5.93 -8.74 12.73
N MET A 67 -4.74 -8.25 12.36
CA MET A 67 -4.51 -6.84 12.13
C MET A 67 -5.22 -6.33 10.86
N LEU A 68 -5.21 -7.08 9.76
CA LEU A 68 -5.93 -6.67 8.56
C LEU A 68 -7.46 -6.66 8.78
N GLY A 69 -7.99 -7.62 9.56
CA GLY A 69 -9.39 -7.63 9.98
C GLY A 69 -9.75 -6.39 10.79
N TYR A 70 -8.94 -6.06 11.80
CA TYR A 70 -9.12 -4.83 12.58
C TYR A 70 -9.15 -3.58 11.69
N ILE A 71 -8.22 -3.45 10.73
CA ILE A 71 -8.17 -2.32 9.81
C ILE A 71 -9.44 -2.24 8.95
N LYS A 72 -9.90 -3.37 8.41
CA LYS A 72 -11.12 -3.44 7.61
C LYS A 72 -12.36 -3.05 8.41
N ASP A 73 -12.45 -3.46 9.67
CA ASP A 73 -13.62 -3.18 10.51
C ASP A 73 -13.68 -1.70 10.95
N ASN A 74 -12.52 -1.10 11.26
CA ASN A 74 -12.44 0.23 11.88
C ASN A 74 -12.15 1.38 10.90
N PHE A 75 -11.62 1.10 9.71
CA PHE A 75 -11.22 2.11 8.71
C PHE A 75 -11.83 1.82 7.33
N GLN A 76 -13.12 1.53 7.31
CA GLN A 76 -13.87 1.19 6.08
C GLN A 76 -13.81 2.30 5.03
N ASP A 77 -13.74 3.56 5.46
CA ASP A 77 -13.61 4.75 4.63
C ASP A 77 -12.29 4.82 3.86
N ILE A 78 -11.23 4.20 4.38
CA ILE A 78 -9.94 4.01 3.71
C ILE A 78 -9.95 2.69 2.92
N MET A 79 -10.46 1.61 3.50
CA MET A 79 -10.37 0.29 2.88
C MET A 79 -11.26 0.14 1.64
N GLN A 80 -12.32 0.95 1.50
CA GLN A 80 -13.20 0.97 0.32
C GLN A 80 -12.49 1.39 -0.99
N PHE A 81 -11.32 2.06 -0.92
CA PHE A 81 -10.56 2.42 -2.12
C PHE A 81 -9.93 1.20 -2.82
N PHE A 82 -9.74 0.10 -2.09
CA PHE A 82 -8.97 -1.05 -2.57
C PHE A 82 -9.86 -2.12 -3.19
N HIS A 83 -9.47 -2.55 -4.39
CA HIS A 83 -10.10 -3.65 -5.12
C HIS A 83 -9.72 -5.02 -4.54
N GLY A 84 -8.60 -5.09 -3.80
CA GLY A 84 -8.14 -6.31 -3.20
C GLY A 84 -7.06 -6.09 -2.14
N THR A 85 -6.94 -7.04 -1.24
CA THR A 85 -5.89 -7.08 -0.22
C THR A 85 -5.18 -8.43 -0.24
N VAL A 86 -3.89 -8.44 0.07
CA VAL A 86 -3.09 -9.62 0.44
C VAL A 86 -2.32 -9.29 1.70
N ASN A 87 -2.33 -10.21 2.65
CA ASN A 87 -1.56 -10.13 3.87
C ASN A 87 -0.64 -11.34 4.01
N SER A 88 0.19 -11.35 5.05
CA SER A 88 1.20 -12.39 5.21
C SER A 88 0.62 -13.77 5.55
N SER A 89 -0.48 -13.82 6.31
CA SER A 89 -1.18 -15.06 6.66
C SER A 89 -1.77 -15.73 5.42
N GLU A 90 -2.48 -14.96 4.59
CA GLU A 90 -3.12 -15.44 3.37
C GLU A 90 -2.07 -16.00 2.39
N ALA A 91 -0.98 -15.26 2.16
CA ALA A 91 0.08 -15.65 1.25
C ALA A 91 1.02 -16.73 1.82
N LYS A 92 0.89 -17.08 3.12
CA LYS A 92 1.83 -17.95 3.85
C LYS A 92 3.29 -17.55 3.67
N SER A 93 3.52 -16.24 3.51
CA SER A 93 4.80 -15.61 3.24
C SER A 93 4.70 -14.12 3.54
N LYS A 94 5.82 -13.44 3.73
CA LYS A 94 5.86 -12.00 4.01
C LYS A 94 6.93 -11.34 3.16
N LYS A 95 6.72 -10.07 2.82
CA LYS A 95 7.72 -9.24 2.15
C LYS A 95 8.99 -9.19 3.01
N PRO A 96 10.20 -9.32 2.44
CA PRO A 96 10.51 -9.22 1.00
C PRO A 96 10.55 -10.58 0.25
N ASP A 97 9.99 -11.66 0.76
CA ASP A 97 9.99 -12.93 0.00
C ASP A 97 9.13 -12.78 -1.27
N HIS A 98 9.67 -13.14 -2.45
CA HIS A 98 8.96 -13.05 -3.74
C HIS A 98 7.59 -13.73 -3.73
N LYS A 99 7.38 -14.76 -2.89
CA LYS A 99 6.12 -15.54 -2.83
C LYS A 99 4.90 -14.69 -2.55
N ILE A 100 4.98 -13.67 -1.69
CA ILE A 100 3.80 -12.82 -1.41
C ILE A 100 3.44 -11.96 -2.62
N PHE A 101 4.44 -11.49 -3.37
CA PHE A 101 4.24 -10.73 -4.59
C PHE A 101 3.66 -11.62 -5.69
N PHE A 102 4.20 -12.82 -5.89
CA PHE A 102 3.62 -13.80 -6.81
C PHE A 102 2.18 -14.16 -6.45
N TYR A 103 1.90 -14.37 -5.16
CA TYR A 103 0.54 -14.61 -4.70
C TYR A 103 -0.42 -13.45 -5.04
N LEU A 104 0.00 -12.20 -4.80
CA LEU A 104 -0.76 -11.01 -5.18
C LEU A 104 -1.00 -10.93 -6.69
N ILE A 105 0.05 -11.14 -7.48
CA ILE A 105 0.01 -11.14 -8.94
C ILE A 105 -0.98 -12.18 -9.44
N ASP A 106 -0.87 -13.42 -8.98
CA ASP A 106 -1.71 -14.52 -9.43
C ASP A 106 -3.17 -14.33 -8.99
N LYS A 107 -3.40 -13.93 -7.73
CA LYS A 107 -4.74 -13.73 -7.15
C LYS A 107 -5.56 -12.71 -7.94
N TYR A 108 -4.93 -11.63 -8.40
CA TYR A 108 -5.60 -10.54 -9.10
C TYR A 108 -5.26 -10.46 -10.59
N ASN A 109 -4.54 -11.45 -11.13
CA ASN A 109 -4.11 -11.53 -12.54
C ASN A 109 -3.42 -10.24 -13.00
N LEU A 110 -2.43 -9.78 -12.23
CA LEU A 110 -1.70 -8.53 -12.49
C LEU A 110 -0.52 -8.77 -13.43
N ASP A 111 -0.25 -7.84 -14.35
CA ASP A 111 1.06 -7.77 -15.00
C ASP A 111 2.01 -6.94 -14.12
N PRO A 112 3.14 -7.50 -13.63
CA PRO A 112 4.10 -6.76 -12.84
C PRO A 112 4.56 -5.44 -13.50
N LYS A 113 4.66 -5.40 -14.84
CA LYS A 113 5.09 -4.20 -15.58
C LYS A 113 4.07 -3.05 -15.53
N GLU A 114 2.82 -3.37 -15.23
CA GLU A 114 1.73 -2.41 -15.05
C GLU A 114 1.50 -2.07 -13.58
N CYS A 115 2.33 -2.59 -12.67
CA CYS A 115 2.22 -2.39 -11.23
C CYS A 115 3.20 -1.33 -10.71
N LEU A 116 2.69 -0.51 -9.79
CA LEU A 116 3.46 0.38 -8.92
C LEU A 116 3.31 -0.08 -7.46
N LEU A 117 4.41 -0.42 -6.80
CA LEU A 117 4.45 -0.62 -5.35
C LEU A 117 4.85 0.67 -4.62
N ILE A 118 4.15 1.00 -3.53
CA ILE A 118 4.51 2.04 -2.57
C ILE A 118 4.67 1.39 -1.20
N ASP A 119 5.90 1.37 -0.69
CA ASP A 119 6.29 0.62 0.52
C ASP A 119 7.41 1.35 1.26
N ASP A 120 7.43 1.31 2.60
CA ASP A 120 8.40 2.00 3.45
C ASP A 120 9.71 1.21 3.62
N GLN A 121 9.78 -0.06 3.20
CA GLN A 121 10.94 -0.91 3.39
C GLN A 121 11.72 -1.11 2.09
N GLU A 122 12.96 -0.63 2.04
CA GLU A 122 13.85 -0.75 0.86
C GLU A 122 13.96 -2.17 0.29
N LYS A 123 14.10 -3.18 1.15
CA LYS A 123 14.13 -4.60 0.75
C LYS A 123 12.88 -5.05 -0.03
N ASN A 124 11.70 -4.50 0.29
CA ASN A 124 10.46 -4.81 -0.41
C ASN A 124 10.46 -4.14 -1.80
N ILE A 125 10.99 -2.92 -1.88
CA ILE A 125 11.18 -2.17 -3.13
C ILE A 125 12.12 -2.92 -4.07
N ASP A 126 13.23 -3.43 -3.57
CA ASP A 126 14.20 -4.19 -4.37
C ASP A 126 13.56 -5.45 -4.95
N THR A 127 12.85 -6.21 -4.11
CA THR A 127 12.12 -7.42 -4.55
C THR A 127 11.07 -7.11 -5.61
N ALA A 128 10.30 -6.04 -5.44
CA ALA A 128 9.30 -5.64 -6.44
C ALA A 128 9.93 -5.27 -7.79
N LYS A 129 11.08 -4.57 -7.75
CA LYS A 129 11.85 -4.24 -8.96
C LYS A 129 12.42 -5.48 -9.64
N GLU A 130 12.91 -6.46 -8.89
CA GLU A 130 13.38 -7.74 -9.43
C GLU A 130 12.26 -8.48 -10.20
N LEU A 131 11.00 -8.31 -9.77
CA LEU A 131 9.82 -8.86 -10.44
C LEU A 131 9.32 -8.02 -11.62
N GLY A 132 10.00 -6.91 -11.93
CA GLY A 132 9.65 -6.02 -13.04
C GLY A 132 8.60 -4.95 -12.71
N MET A 133 8.27 -4.76 -11.43
CA MET A 133 7.38 -3.68 -11.00
C MET A 133 8.10 -2.32 -10.98
N THR A 134 7.33 -1.26 -11.16
CA THR A 134 7.75 0.06 -10.69
C THR A 134 7.58 0.10 -9.17
N ALA A 135 8.50 0.73 -8.44
CA ALA A 135 8.41 0.79 -6.98
C ALA A 135 8.97 2.11 -6.41
N ILE A 136 8.25 2.70 -5.46
CA ILE A 136 8.60 3.92 -4.73
C ILE A 136 8.83 3.55 -3.26
N HIS A 137 10.03 3.85 -2.76
CA HIS A 137 10.36 3.77 -1.35
C HIS A 137 9.74 4.97 -0.61
N ALA A 138 8.74 4.72 0.24
CA ALA A 138 8.01 5.73 1.00
C ALA A 138 8.84 6.31 2.16
N LYS A 139 9.83 7.15 1.84
CA LYS A 139 10.73 7.79 2.82
C LYS A 139 10.09 9.01 3.50
N ASP A 140 9.48 9.86 2.70
CA ASP A 140 8.77 11.06 3.12
C ASP A 140 7.78 11.49 2.02
N PHE A 141 6.86 12.37 2.39
CA PHE A 141 5.81 12.86 1.51
C PHE A 141 6.32 13.54 0.23
N ASN A 142 7.36 14.39 0.33
CA ASN A 142 7.86 15.13 -0.82
C ASN A 142 8.50 14.18 -1.83
N TYR A 143 9.25 13.18 -1.34
CA TYR A 143 9.84 12.16 -2.20
C TYR A 143 8.76 11.37 -2.95
N ILE A 144 7.74 10.87 -2.24
CA ILE A 144 6.65 10.10 -2.87
C ILE A 144 5.92 10.95 -3.91
N ASN A 145 5.56 12.19 -3.56
CA ASN A 145 4.89 13.12 -4.48
C ASN A 145 5.71 13.38 -5.75
N ASN A 146 7.01 13.65 -5.61
CA ASN A 146 7.89 13.89 -6.76
C ASN A 146 8.00 12.66 -7.66
N GLU A 147 8.10 11.46 -7.08
CA GLU A 147 8.16 10.22 -7.86
C GLU A 147 6.84 9.94 -8.59
N LEU A 148 5.69 10.16 -7.94
CA LEU A 148 4.37 9.99 -8.57
C LEU A 148 4.15 10.97 -9.73
N GLN A 149 4.61 12.22 -9.60
CA GLN A 149 4.60 13.19 -10.70
C GLN A 149 5.55 12.77 -11.84
N ARG A 150 6.76 12.32 -11.52
CA ARG A 150 7.73 11.82 -12.50
C ARG A 150 7.19 10.63 -13.30
N LEU A 151 6.41 9.77 -12.66
CA LEU A 151 5.74 8.63 -13.27
C LEU A 151 4.42 8.99 -13.97
N ASN A 152 3.99 10.26 -13.92
CA ASN A 152 2.70 10.74 -14.42
C ASN A 152 1.51 9.97 -13.84
N VAL A 153 1.58 9.60 -12.55
CA VAL A 153 0.45 9.02 -11.82
C VAL A 153 -0.57 10.11 -11.49
N PHE A 154 -0.09 11.32 -11.17
CA PHE A 154 -0.91 12.53 -11.09
C PHE A 154 -0.05 13.79 -11.33
N SER A 155 -0.68 14.91 -11.67
CA SER A 155 0.00 16.16 -12.02
C SER A 155 0.27 17.08 -10.82
N LYS A 156 -0.54 16.99 -9.75
CA LYS A 156 -0.32 17.63 -8.44
C LYS A 156 -1.25 17.06 -7.37
N LEU A 157 -0.86 17.05 -6.10
CA LEU A 157 -1.80 16.85 -4.99
C LEU A 157 -2.77 18.05 -4.93
N LEU A 158 -4.05 17.76 -4.73
CA LEU A 158 -5.12 18.75 -4.55
C LEU A 158 -5.18 19.24 -3.11
#